data_AF-A0A2V8BRL3-F1
#
_entry.id   AF-A0A2V8BRL3-F1
#
_cell.length_a   1.000
_cell.length_b   1.000
_cell.length_c   1.000
_cell.angle_alpha   90.00
_cell.angle_beta   90.00
_cell.angle_gamma   90.00
#
_symmetry.space_group_name_H-M   'P 1'
#
loop_
_entity.id
_entity.type
_entity.pdbx_description
1 polymer ?
#
loop_
_entity_poly.entity_id
_entity_poly.type
_entity_poly.pdbx_seq_one_letter_code
_entity_poly.pdbx_strand_id
1 'polypeptide(L)'
;MATAYFGRHSPLGRYIQNGGDRYTIVGVVKDNRQQALKGKTERRFYLALLQTKDPVVAWNFEIRTTVDSGSVVPAVRREVQTFDPNLRVLALEPVRTLIAQTISNDRAVAQLSGLFGALAVLLAVAGLYGVVSYTMSRRTGEIGLRMALGADRASVIGIVLRETLVLVVGGLALGVPIALVSSRLTAVNLSDVSPHDPLIVATALLVMLVAGLCAGIVPAIRAAQIDPVKALQQE
;
A
#
# COMPACT_ATOMS: atom_id res chain seq x y z
N MET A 1 -9.83 -12.79 23.26
CA MET A 1 -9.69 -13.21 24.69
C MET A 1 -10.36 -14.56 24.98
N ALA A 2 -11.65 -14.72 24.64
CA ALA A 2 -12.41 -15.95 24.94
C ALA A 2 -11.74 -17.24 24.45
N THR A 3 -11.31 -17.30 23.20
CA THR A 3 -10.63 -18.48 22.63
C THR A 3 -9.32 -18.83 23.34
N ALA A 4 -8.61 -17.83 23.87
CA ALA A 4 -7.34 -18.05 24.54
C ALA A 4 -7.50 -18.73 25.92
N TYR A 5 -8.61 -18.44 26.63
CA TYR A 5 -8.86 -18.99 27.97
C TYR A 5 -9.78 -20.20 27.96
N PHE A 6 -10.73 -20.26 27.03
CA PHE A 6 -11.76 -21.31 26.98
C PHE A 6 -11.58 -22.27 25.80
N GLY A 7 -10.62 -22.01 24.90
CA GLY A 7 -10.34 -22.86 23.74
C GLY A 7 -11.56 -22.99 22.84
N ARG A 8 -12.03 -24.23 22.65
CA ARG A 8 -13.26 -24.56 21.90
C ARG A 8 -14.52 -24.62 22.77
N HIS A 9 -14.40 -24.49 24.09
CA HIS A 9 -15.55 -24.57 24.99
C HIS A 9 -16.28 -23.24 25.06
N SER A 10 -17.60 -23.30 25.23
CA SER A 10 -18.42 -22.10 25.40
C SER A 10 -18.01 -21.36 26.69
N PRO A 11 -17.67 -20.07 26.59
CA PRO A 11 -17.37 -19.23 27.74
C PRO A 11 -18.64 -18.71 28.44
N LEU A 12 -19.80 -18.79 27.80
CA LEU A 12 -21.07 -18.26 28.34
C LEU A 12 -21.46 -18.99 29.63
N GLY A 13 -21.89 -18.23 30.64
CA GLY A 13 -22.27 -18.73 31.96
C GLY A 13 -21.10 -19.11 32.86
N ARG A 14 -19.86 -19.07 32.36
CA ARG A 14 -18.66 -19.26 33.18
C ARG A 14 -18.25 -17.96 33.86
N TYR A 15 -17.25 -18.04 34.73
CA TYR A 15 -16.83 -16.91 35.54
C TYR A 15 -15.42 -16.44 35.21
N ILE A 16 -15.19 -15.13 35.34
CA ILE A 16 -13.87 -14.50 35.41
C ILE A 16 -13.69 -13.85 36.78
N GLN A 17 -12.45 -13.73 37.23
CA GLN A 17 -12.12 -13.06 38.47
C GLN A 17 -11.32 -11.79 38.16
N ASN A 18 -11.75 -10.65 38.72
CA ASN A 18 -11.04 -9.38 38.61
C ASN A 18 -11.09 -8.67 39.97
N GLY A 19 -9.94 -8.24 40.50
CA GLY A 19 -9.87 -7.52 41.79
C GLY A 19 -10.43 -8.30 42.99
N GLY A 20 -10.47 -9.64 42.93
CA GLY A 20 -11.07 -10.50 43.96
C GLY A 20 -12.55 -10.84 43.74
N ASP A 21 -13.27 -10.04 42.95
CA ASP A 21 -14.68 -10.26 42.62
C ASP A 21 -14.87 -11.23 41.45
N ARG A 22 -15.99 -11.97 41.48
CA ARG A 22 -16.36 -12.95 40.46
C ARG A 22 -17.46 -12.40 39.55
N TYR A 23 -17.23 -12.44 38.24
CA TYR A 23 -18.16 -11.97 37.22
C TYR A 23 -18.58 -13.10 36.28
N THR A 24 -19.88 -13.19 35.98
CA THR A 24 -20.41 -14.16 35.02
C THR A 24 -20.29 -13.63 33.59
N ILE A 25 -19.80 -14.46 32.68
CA ILE A 25 -19.72 -14.15 31.25
C ILE A 25 -21.12 -14.30 30.65
N VAL A 26 -21.74 -13.17 30.31
CA VAL A 26 -23.08 -13.13 29.69
C VAL A 26 -23.05 -13.01 28.17
N GLY A 27 -21.90 -12.69 27.59
CA GLY A 27 -21.76 -12.46 26.15
C GLY A 27 -20.31 -12.44 25.69
N VAL A 28 -20.12 -12.66 24.38
CA VAL A 28 -18.83 -12.52 23.71
C VAL A 28 -19.03 -11.63 22.49
N VAL A 29 -18.19 -10.61 22.37
CA VAL A 29 -18.16 -9.71 21.22
C VAL A 29 -16.96 -10.02 20.34
N LYS A 30 -17.05 -9.64 19.06
CA LYS A 30 -15.93 -9.73 18.13
C LYS A 30 -14.80 -8.80 18.58
N ASP A 31 -13.57 -9.23 18.34
CA ASP A 31 -12.36 -8.43 18.59
C ASP A 31 -12.47 -7.03 17.95
N ASN A 32 -12.11 -6.00 18.70
CA ASN A 32 -12.06 -4.61 18.23
C ASN A 32 -10.67 -3.99 18.49
N ARG A 33 -10.27 -3.08 17.60
CA ARG A 33 -9.00 -2.36 17.69
C ARG A 33 -9.26 -0.95 18.19
N GLN A 34 -9.21 -0.77 19.51
CA GLN A 34 -9.65 0.48 20.16
C GLN A 34 -8.50 1.43 20.50
N GLN A 35 -7.30 0.93 20.81
CA GLN A 35 -6.14 1.78 21.20
C GLN A 35 -5.01 1.80 20.16
N ALA A 36 -4.87 0.74 19.36
CA ALA A 36 -3.89 0.69 18.29
C ALA A 36 -4.53 0.10 17.04
N LEU A 37 -4.35 0.78 15.90
CA LEU A 37 -4.78 0.26 14.60
C LEU A 37 -3.88 -0.89 14.11
N LYS A 38 -2.66 -0.99 14.66
CA LYS A 38 -1.65 -2.01 14.32
C LYS A 38 -1.32 -2.89 15.53
N GLY A 39 -1.06 -4.17 15.29
CA GLY A 39 -0.60 -5.13 16.28
C GLY A 39 -1.67 -6.11 16.77
N LYS A 40 -1.32 -6.94 17.75
CA LYS A 40 -2.23 -7.95 18.31
C LYS A 40 -3.34 -7.26 19.10
N THR A 41 -4.60 -7.64 18.84
CA THR A 41 -5.72 -7.20 19.66
C THR A 41 -5.48 -7.60 21.11
N GLU A 42 -5.46 -6.61 22.00
CA GLU A 42 -5.33 -6.85 23.43
C GLU A 42 -6.51 -7.65 23.96
N ARG A 43 -6.25 -8.47 24.97
CA ARG A 43 -7.30 -9.25 25.63
C ARG A 43 -8.10 -8.30 26.52
N ARG A 44 -9.38 -8.09 26.18
CA ARG A 44 -10.28 -7.21 26.91
C ARG A 44 -11.57 -7.91 27.27
N PHE A 45 -12.14 -7.49 28.39
CA PHE A 45 -13.49 -7.79 28.81
C PHE A 45 -14.21 -6.47 29.12
N TYR A 46 -15.54 -6.49 29.03
CA TYR A 46 -16.39 -5.34 29.28
C TYR A 46 -17.17 -5.59 30.56
N LEU A 47 -17.21 -4.59 31.44
CA LEU A 47 -18.04 -4.60 32.64
C LEU A 47 -19.07 -3.47 32.55
N ALA A 48 -20.24 -3.70 33.12
CA ALA A 48 -21.21 -2.63 33.31
C ALA A 48 -20.61 -1.60 34.27
N LEU A 49 -20.69 -0.33 33.89
CA LEU A 49 -20.12 0.78 34.66
C LEU A 49 -20.53 0.75 36.15
N LEU A 50 -21.79 0.42 36.43
CA LEU A 50 -22.35 0.36 37.78
C LEU A 50 -21.87 -0.83 38.62
N GLN A 51 -21.15 -1.79 38.01
CA GLN A 51 -20.63 -2.98 38.69
C GLN A 51 -19.12 -2.89 38.96
N THR A 52 -18.43 -1.93 38.35
CA THR A 52 -17.00 -1.74 38.53
C THR A 52 -16.71 -1.09 39.88
N LYS A 53 -15.83 -1.72 40.66
CA LYS A 53 -15.28 -1.16 41.91
C LYS A 53 -13.93 -0.47 41.72
N ASP A 54 -13.32 -0.63 40.55
CA ASP A 54 -12.05 0.02 40.23
C ASP A 54 -12.23 1.55 40.22
N PRO A 55 -11.29 2.31 40.78
CA PRO A 55 -11.37 3.76 40.80
C PRO A 55 -11.38 4.29 39.36
N VAL A 56 -12.46 4.99 38.99
CA VAL A 56 -12.59 5.61 37.66
C VAL A 56 -11.69 6.84 37.62
N VAL A 57 -10.52 6.67 37.00
CA VAL A 57 -9.52 7.74 36.87
C VAL A 57 -9.97 8.81 35.84
N ALA A 58 -10.73 8.41 34.82
CA ALA A 58 -11.26 9.32 33.80
C ALA A 58 -12.57 8.80 33.19
N TRP A 59 -13.47 9.74 32.91
CA TRP A 59 -14.74 9.49 32.23
C TRP A 59 -14.59 9.74 30.73
N ASN A 60 -14.71 8.68 29.93
CA ASN A 60 -14.74 8.78 28.48
C ASN A 60 -16.17 8.52 28.00
N PHE A 61 -16.73 9.46 27.24
CA PHE A 61 -18.04 9.32 26.63
C PHE A 61 -17.90 9.14 25.13
N GLU A 62 -18.54 8.10 24.59
CA GLU A 62 -18.64 7.87 23.16
C GLU A 62 -20.01 8.31 22.65
N ILE A 63 -20.04 9.27 21.74
CA ILE A 63 -21.28 9.79 21.14
C ILE A 63 -21.37 9.29 19.71
N ARG A 64 -22.38 8.47 19.43
CA ARG A 64 -22.71 8.05 18.07
C ARG A 64 -23.75 8.99 17.48
N THR A 65 -23.43 9.59 16.35
CA THR A 65 -24.33 10.48 15.60
C THR A 65 -24.44 10.06 14.14
N THR A 66 -25.56 10.38 13.50
CA THR A 66 -25.78 10.26 12.06
C THR A 66 -25.47 11.56 11.30
N VAL A 67 -25.30 12.67 12.02
CA VAL A 67 -25.00 14.00 11.48
C VAL A 67 -23.48 14.21 11.44
N ASP A 68 -23.00 15.16 10.65
CA ASP A 68 -21.57 15.48 10.57
C ASP A 68 -20.97 15.76 11.96
N SER A 69 -19.90 15.03 12.29
CA SER A 69 -19.24 15.11 13.59
C SER A 69 -18.66 16.49 13.90
N GLY A 70 -18.28 17.26 12.87
CA GLY A 70 -17.78 18.63 13.02
C GLY A 70 -18.84 19.59 13.53
N SER A 71 -20.13 19.32 13.25
CA SER A 71 -21.26 20.09 13.79
C SER A 71 -21.67 19.70 15.21
N VAL A 72 -21.42 18.45 15.61
CA VAL A 72 -21.82 17.92 16.93
C VAL A 72 -20.83 18.31 18.03
N VAL A 73 -19.53 18.34 17.72
CA VAL A 73 -18.46 18.75 18.65
C VAL A 73 -18.74 20.11 19.31
N PRO A 74 -19.01 21.22 18.57
CA PRO A 74 -19.28 22.51 19.19
C PRO A 74 -20.60 22.53 19.97
N ALA A 75 -21.61 21.79 19.53
CA ALA A 75 -22.90 21.68 20.22
C ALA A 75 -22.74 21.01 21.59
N VAL A 76 -22.07 19.86 21.65
CA VAL A 76 -21.77 19.13 22.89
C VAL A 76 -20.90 19.99 23.82
N ARG A 77 -19.88 20.67 23.27
CA ARG A 77 -19.03 21.57 24.07
C ARG A 77 -19.84 22.67 24.75
N ARG A 78 -20.77 23.29 24.03
CA ARG A 78 -21.65 24.33 24.58
C ARG A 78 -22.53 23.80 25.70
N GLU A 79 -23.10 22.62 25.52
CA GLU A 79 -23.96 22.00 26.52
C GLU A 79 -23.19 21.66 27.81
N VAL A 80 -22.00 21.07 27.68
CA VAL A 80 -21.13 20.77 28.83
C VAL A 80 -20.73 22.03 29.58
N GLN A 81 -20.37 23.11 28.86
CA GLN A 81 -20.04 24.40 29.48
C GLN A 81 -21.24 25.05 30.18
N THR A 82 -22.45 24.82 29.70
CA THR A 82 -23.69 25.33 30.33
C THR A 82 -23.99 24.56 31.62
N PHE A 83 -23.71 23.26 31.63
CA PHE A 83 -23.88 22.41 32.82
C PHE A 83 -22.85 22.71 33.91
N ASP A 84 -21.56 22.76 33.55
CA ASP A 84 -20.48 23.12 34.48
C ASP A 84 -19.32 23.79 33.73
N PRO A 85 -19.14 25.12 33.89
CA PRO A 85 -18.05 25.87 33.27
C PRO A 85 -16.64 25.43 33.69
N ASN A 86 -16.51 24.79 34.86
CA ASN A 86 -15.23 24.34 35.40
C ASN A 86 -14.84 22.93 34.90
N LEU A 87 -15.74 22.23 34.21
CA LEU A 87 -15.48 20.90 33.71
C LEU A 87 -14.47 20.94 32.55
N ARG A 88 -13.27 20.40 32.78
CA ARG A 88 -12.22 20.31 31.76
C ARG A 88 -12.51 19.17 30.79
N VAL A 89 -13.05 19.51 29.62
CA VAL A 89 -13.11 18.59 28.48
C VAL A 89 -11.70 18.44 27.89
N LEU A 90 -11.01 17.36 28.29
CA LEU A 90 -9.62 17.09 27.90
C LEU A 90 -9.44 16.88 26.39
N ALA A 91 -10.35 16.14 25.76
CA ALA A 91 -10.37 15.92 24.32
C ALA A 91 -11.81 15.67 23.85
N LEU A 92 -12.22 16.40 22.80
CA LEU A 92 -13.49 16.17 22.11
C LEU A 92 -13.18 16.14 20.62
N GLU A 93 -12.74 14.98 20.16
CA GLU A 93 -12.34 14.78 18.76
C GLU A 93 -13.23 13.74 18.07
N PRO A 94 -13.64 13.99 16.81
CA PRO A 94 -14.24 12.95 16.00
C PRO A 94 -13.29 11.76 15.86
N VAL A 95 -13.82 10.54 15.93
CA VAL A 95 -13.05 9.30 15.73
C VAL A 95 -12.29 9.31 14.40
N ARG A 96 -12.82 9.96 13.37
CA ARG A 96 -12.15 10.13 12.07
C ARG A 96 -10.82 10.88 12.18
N THR A 97 -10.76 11.90 13.03
CA THR A 97 -9.54 12.72 13.24
C THR A 97 -8.46 11.90 13.95
N LEU A 98 -8.85 11.14 14.98
CA LEU A 98 -7.97 10.21 15.70
C LEU A 98 -7.37 9.14 14.76
N ILE A 99 -8.20 8.57 13.87
CA ILE A 99 -7.74 7.62 12.85
C ILE A 99 -6.76 8.30 11.89
N ALA A 100 -7.08 9.50 11.40
CA ALA A 100 -6.23 10.23 10.46
C ALA A 100 -4.86 10.58 11.08
N GLN A 101 -4.82 10.99 12.34
CA GLN A 101 -3.58 11.26 13.07
C GLN A 101 -2.74 10.00 13.25
N THR A 102 -3.38 8.87 13.59
CA THR A 102 -2.70 7.59 13.82
C THR A 102 -2.03 7.04 12.54
N ILE A 103 -2.60 7.31 11.36
CA ILE A 103 -2.10 6.81 10.07
C ILE A 103 -1.24 7.85 9.33
N SER A 104 -1.06 9.06 9.88
CA SER A 104 -0.35 10.16 9.19
C SER A 104 1.10 9.81 8.79
N ASN A 105 1.87 9.24 9.72
CA ASN A 105 3.25 8.81 9.46
C ASN A 105 3.32 7.69 8.40
N ASP A 106 2.40 6.73 8.46
CA ASP A 106 2.32 5.64 7.48
C ASP A 106 2.03 6.19 6.08
N ARG A 107 1.15 7.19 5.99
CA ARG A 107 0.80 7.85 4.74
C ARG A 107 1.99 8.61 4.16
N ALA A 108 2.75 9.32 4.99
CA ALA A 108 3.95 10.03 4.56
C ALA A 108 5.01 9.06 4.02
N VAL A 109 5.27 7.95 4.72
CA VAL A 109 6.19 6.91 4.25
C VAL A 109 5.70 6.30 2.94
N ALA A 110 4.41 5.95 2.83
CA ALA A 110 3.85 5.41 1.59
C ALA A 110 3.96 6.39 0.40
N GLN A 111 3.74 7.68 0.64
CA GLN A 111 3.89 8.73 -0.38
C GLN A 111 5.34 8.87 -0.84
N LEU A 112 6.30 8.90 0.09
CA LEU A 112 7.72 8.97 -0.24
C LEU A 112 8.20 7.71 -0.97
N SER A 113 7.79 6.53 -0.53
CA SER A 113 8.08 5.28 -1.23
C SER A 113 7.46 5.25 -2.63
N GLY A 114 6.24 5.76 -2.79
CA GLY A 114 5.59 5.92 -4.09
C GLY A 114 6.35 6.86 -5.02
N LEU A 115 6.84 7.99 -4.50
CA LEU A 115 7.68 8.93 -5.25
C LEU A 115 9.00 8.29 -5.69
N PHE A 116 9.70 7.60 -4.79
CA PHE A 116 10.92 6.88 -5.14
C PHE A 116 10.67 5.76 -6.15
N GLY A 117 9.56 5.03 -6.03
CA GLY A 117 9.13 4.04 -7.01
C GLY A 117 8.91 4.66 -8.39
N ALA A 118 8.23 5.81 -8.46
CA ALA A 118 8.02 6.53 -9.72
C ALA A 118 9.35 6.99 -10.35
N LEU A 119 10.27 7.55 -9.54
CA LEU A 119 11.60 7.95 -10.00
C LEU A 119 12.42 6.74 -10.48
N ALA A 120 12.37 5.62 -9.77
CA ALA A 120 13.06 4.40 -10.18
C ALA A 120 12.53 3.87 -11.52
N VAL A 121 11.21 3.90 -11.74
CA VAL A 121 10.61 3.55 -13.04
C VAL A 121 11.09 4.50 -14.15
N LEU A 122 11.12 5.81 -13.90
CA LEU A 122 11.63 6.79 -14.87
C LEU A 122 13.09 6.54 -15.23
N LEU A 123 13.94 6.26 -14.23
CA LEU A 123 15.34 5.92 -14.45
C LEU A 123 15.50 4.61 -15.23
N ALA A 124 14.68 3.60 -14.91
CA ALA A 124 14.68 2.33 -15.65
C ALA A 124 14.26 2.52 -17.11
N VAL A 125 13.24 3.34 -17.37
CA VAL A 125 12.80 3.71 -18.73
C VAL A 125 13.91 4.44 -19.48
N ALA A 126 14.56 5.42 -18.85
CA ALA A 126 15.66 6.15 -19.46
C ALA A 126 16.87 5.24 -19.78
N GLY A 127 17.22 4.34 -18.85
CA GLY A 127 18.30 3.37 -19.04
C GLY A 127 17.98 2.38 -20.17
N LEU A 128 16.77 1.82 -20.18
CA LEU A 128 16.33 0.91 -21.22
C LEU A 128 16.28 1.60 -22.59
N TYR A 129 15.77 2.83 -22.66
CA TYR A 129 15.81 3.65 -23.88
C TYR A 129 17.26 3.83 -24.37
N GLY A 130 18.19 4.17 -23.48
CA GLY A 130 19.60 4.34 -23.81
C GLY A 130 20.23 3.07 -24.38
N VAL A 131 20.02 1.93 -23.72
CA VAL A 131 20.52 0.62 -24.17
C VAL A 131 19.93 0.26 -25.54
N VAL A 132 18.60 0.33 -25.70
CA VAL A 132 17.94 -0.02 -26.97
C VAL A 132 18.36 0.92 -28.09
N SER A 133 18.39 2.23 -27.84
CA SER A 133 18.83 3.23 -28.82
C SER A 133 20.28 3.01 -29.25
N TYR A 134 21.17 2.65 -28.31
CA TYR A 134 22.57 2.36 -28.63
C TYR A 134 22.71 1.10 -29.49
N THR A 135 21.99 0.03 -29.16
CA THR A 135 21.98 -1.21 -29.94
C THR A 135 21.44 -0.98 -31.35
N MET A 136 20.40 -0.15 -31.50
CA MET A 136 19.87 0.21 -32.82
C MET A 136 20.88 1.00 -33.65
N SER A 137 21.55 1.99 -33.06
CA SER A 137 22.57 2.77 -33.77
C SER A 137 23.74 1.90 -34.27
N ARG A 138 24.15 0.88 -33.49
CA ARG A 138 25.18 -0.08 -33.93
C ARG A 138 24.71 -1.04 -35.02
N ARG A 139 23.40 -1.26 -35.16
CA ARG A 139 22.80 -2.15 -36.16
C ARG A 139 22.20 -1.40 -37.36
N THR A 140 22.52 -0.11 -37.49
CA THR A 140 22.02 0.75 -38.58
C THR A 140 22.28 0.16 -39.96
N GLY A 141 23.46 -0.44 -40.20
CA GLY A 141 23.80 -1.08 -41.48
C GLY A 141 22.92 -2.30 -41.81
N GLU A 142 22.72 -3.21 -40.85
CA GLU A 142 21.85 -4.38 -41.02
C GLU A 142 20.38 -3.97 -41.24
N ILE A 143 19.91 -2.97 -40.49
CA ILE A 143 18.54 -2.45 -40.60
C ILE A 143 18.36 -1.75 -41.94
N GLY A 144 19.33 -0.94 -42.37
CA GLY A 144 19.36 -0.27 -43.67
C GLY A 144 19.35 -1.26 -44.84
N LEU A 145 20.14 -2.35 -44.75
CA LEU A 145 20.14 -3.41 -45.76
C LEU A 145 18.79 -4.12 -45.85
N ARG A 146 18.15 -4.45 -44.71
CA ARG A 146 16.81 -5.05 -44.70
C ARG A 146 15.75 -4.11 -45.29
N MET A 147 15.83 -2.82 -44.97
CA MET A 147 14.94 -1.81 -45.55
C MET A 147 15.15 -1.66 -47.06
N ALA A 148 16.40 -1.70 -47.54
CA ALA A 148 16.73 -1.68 -48.98
C ALA A 148 16.22 -2.92 -49.73
N LEU A 149 16.17 -4.07 -49.05
CA LEU A 149 15.59 -5.32 -49.57
C LEU A 149 14.05 -5.34 -49.52
N GLY A 150 13.39 -4.26 -49.10
CA GLY A 150 11.93 -4.10 -49.09
C GLY A 150 11.23 -4.64 -47.84
N ALA A 151 11.95 -4.79 -46.72
CA ALA A 151 11.32 -5.18 -45.46
C ALA A 151 10.29 -4.12 -45.00
N ASP A 152 9.13 -4.59 -44.54
CA ASP A 152 8.10 -3.72 -43.97
C ASP A 152 8.56 -3.09 -42.65
N ARG A 153 8.21 -1.81 -42.44
CA ARG A 153 8.59 -1.06 -41.23
C ARG A 153 8.05 -1.71 -39.96
N ALA A 154 6.88 -2.36 -40.04
CA ALA A 154 6.31 -3.08 -38.91
C ALA A 154 7.15 -4.32 -38.52
N SER A 155 7.79 -4.97 -39.49
CA SER A 155 8.70 -6.10 -39.23
C SER A 155 9.92 -5.66 -38.43
N VAL A 156 10.53 -4.52 -38.78
CA VAL A 156 11.66 -3.95 -38.04
C VAL A 156 11.24 -3.56 -36.62
N ILE A 157 10.10 -2.86 -36.47
CA ILE A 157 9.58 -2.49 -35.15
C ILE A 157 9.32 -3.73 -34.28
N GLY A 158 8.75 -4.79 -34.85
CA GLY A 158 8.48 -6.05 -34.14
C GLY A 158 9.75 -6.71 -33.59
N ILE A 159 10.86 -6.67 -34.34
CA ILE A 159 12.16 -7.21 -33.90
C ILE A 159 12.68 -6.43 -32.69
N VAL A 160 12.67 -5.09 -32.76
CA VAL A 160 13.15 -4.23 -31.67
C VAL A 160 12.29 -4.38 -30.42
N LEU A 161 10.97 -4.44 -30.58
CA LEU A 161 10.05 -4.66 -29.48
C LEU A 161 10.24 -6.05 -28.84
N ARG A 162 10.54 -7.08 -29.64
CA ARG A 162 10.84 -8.42 -29.11
C ARG A 162 12.13 -8.46 -28.30
N GLU A 163 13.19 -7.79 -28.76
CA GLU A 163 14.44 -7.65 -27.99
C GLU A 163 14.21 -6.88 -26.69
N THR A 164 13.45 -5.79 -26.76
CA THR A 164 13.05 -5.00 -25.58
C THR A 164 12.24 -5.85 -24.61
N LEU A 165 11.29 -6.65 -25.11
CA LEU A 165 10.45 -7.52 -24.30
C LEU A 165 11.27 -8.59 -23.57
N VAL A 166 12.29 -9.18 -24.23
CA VAL A 166 13.19 -10.15 -23.59
C VAL A 166 13.94 -9.51 -22.41
N LEU A 167 14.45 -8.29 -22.57
CA LEU A 167 15.11 -7.55 -21.48
C LEU A 167 14.15 -7.25 -20.32
N VAL A 168 12.93 -6.79 -20.64
CA VAL A 168 11.90 -6.49 -19.63
C VAL A 168 11.50 -7.75 -18.88
N VAL A 169 11.18 -8.84 -19.59
CA VAL A 169 10.79 -10.12 -18.97
C VAL A 169 11.92 -10.71 -18.14
N GLY A 170 13.17 -10.65 -18.62
CA GLY A 170 14.34 -11.07 -17.85
C GLY A 170 14.52 -10.26 -16.57
N GLY A 171 14.38 -8.94 -16.66
CA GLY A 171 14.40 -8.04 -15.50
C GLY A 171 13.28 -8.34 -14.50
N LEU A 172 12.05 -8.59 -14.98
CA LEU A 172 10.90 -8.96 -14.15
C LEU A 172 11.09 -10.31 -13.46
N ALA A 173 11.61 -11.31 -14.18
CA ALA A 173 11.85 -12.65 -13.66
C ALA A 173 12.86 -12.64 -12.49
N LEU A 174 13.85 -11.73 -12.53
CA LEU A 174 14.81 -11.54 -11.43
C LEU A 174 14.28 -10.58 -10.35
N GLY A 175 13.59 -9.51 -10.75
CA GLY A 175 13.12 -8.46 -9.86
C GLY A 175 12.02 -8.92 -8.91
N VAL A 176 11.07 -9.73 -9.38
CA VAL A 176 9.95 -10.22 -8.55
C VAL A 176 10.45 -11.04 -7.34
N PRO A 177 11.31 -12.07 -7.50
CA PRO A 177 11.90 -12.78 -6.36
C PRO A 177 12.62 -11.86 -5.38
N ILE A 178 13.43 -10.92 -5.88
CA ILE A 178 14.18 -9.98 -5.03
C ILE A 178 13.22 -9.10 -4.23
N ALA A 179 12.15 -8.60 -4.86
CA ALA A 179 11.14 -7.79 -4.20
C ALA A 179 10.39 -8.59 -3.11
N LEU A 180 10.04 -9.85 -3.38
CA LEU A 180 9.37 -10.72 -2.41
C LEU A 180 10.26 -11.08 -1.22
N VAL A 181 11.56 -11.28 -1.43
CA VAL A 181 12.51 -11.52 -0.34
C VAL A 181 12.70 -10.25 0.49
N SER A 182 12.84 -9.10 -0.17
CA SER A 182 13.00 -7.79 0.49
C SER A 182 11.77 -7.43 1.32
N SER A 183 10.57 -7.71 0.83
CA SER A 183 9.33 -7.43 1.55
C SER A 183 9.22 -8.23 2.84
N ARG A 184 9.74 -9.46 2.88
CA ARG A 184 9.80 -10.28 4.11
C ARG A 184 10.71 -9.66 5.17
N LEU A 185 11.85 -9.09 4.77
CA LEU A 185 12.78 -8.45 5.69
C LEU A 185 12.15 -7.21 6.36
N THR A 186 11.33 -6.46 5.61
CA THR A 186 10.63 -5.28 6.15
C THR A 186 9.37 -5.63 6.94
N ALA A 187 8.70 -6.75 6.59
CA ALA A 187 7.47 -7.21 7.26
C ALA A 187 7.66 -7.55 8.75
N VAL A 188 8.90 -7.77 9.20
CA VAL A 188 9.22 -7.97 10.62
C VAL A 188 8.79 -6.77 11.49
N ASN A 189 8.68 -5.57 10.90
CA ASN A 189 8.26 -4.34 11.61
C ASN A 189 6.79 -3.94 11.39
N LEU A 190 6.10 -4.48 10.38
CA LEU A 190 4.71 -4.10 10.03
C LEU A 190 3.81 -5.34 10.02
N SER A 191 3.22 -5.67 11.18
CA SER A 191 2.51 -6.93 11.41
C SER A 191 1.13 -7.06 10.72
N ASP A 192 0.65 -6.04 9.99
CA ASP A 192 -0.75 -5.98 9.54
C ASP A 192 -0.95 -5.70 8.03
N VAL A 193 0.11 -5.52 7.25
CA VAL A 193 0.00 -5.35 5.79
C VAL A 193 0.50 -6.63 5.13
N SER A 194 -0.41 -7.40 4.51
CA SER A 194 -0.01 -8.59 3.75
C SER A 194 0.88 -8.16 2.58
N PRO A 195 2.18 -8.52 2.55
CA PRO A 195 3.08 -8.09 1.47
C PRO A 195 2.80 -8.79 0.13
N HIS A 196 1.84 -9.72 0.11
CA HIS A 196 1.61 -10.67 -0.98
C HIS A 196 0.21 -10.50 -1.58
N ASP A 197 -0.29 -9.27 -1.67
CA ASP A 197 -1.52 -9.03 -2.43
C ASP A 197 -1.23 -9.26 -3.93
N PRO A 198 -1.82 -10.31 -4.55
CA PRO A 198 -1.58 -10.62 -5.96
C PRO A 198 -1.95 -9.47 -6.89
N LEU A 199 -2.91 -8.63 -6.49
CA LEU A 199 -3.35 -7.48 -7.27
C LEU A 199 -2.28 -6.40 -7.35
N ILE A 200 -1.56 -6.16 -6.25
CA ILE A 200 -0.45 -5.19 -6.21
C ILE A 200 0.71 -5.66 -7.06
N VAL A 201 1.04 -6.96 -6.99
CA VAL A 201 2.10 -7.53 -7.84
C VAL A 201 1.70 -7.48 -9.32
N ALA A 202 0.46 -7.86 -9.66
CA ALA A 202 -0.03 -7.82 -11.04
C ALA A 202 -0.04 -6.41 -11.62
N THR A 203 -0.49 -5.42 -10.84
CA THR A 203 -0.49 -4.01 -11.27
C THR A 203 0.93 -3.47 -11.44
N ALA A 204 1.86 -3.79 -10.53
CA ALA A 204 3.27 -3.40 -10.66
C ALA A 204 3.94 -4.02 -11.91
N LEU A 205 3.66 -5.32 -12.18
CA LEU A 205 4.12 -6.00 -13.39
C LEU A 205 3.60 -5.34 -14.66
N LEU A 206 2.30 -5.00 -14.68
CA LEU A 206 1.68 -4.32 -15.81
C LEU A 206 2.32 -2.94 -16.05
N VAL A 207 2.53 -2.15 -14.99
CA VAL A 207 3.17 -0.84 -15.07
C VAL A 207 4.60 -0.96 -15.62
N MET A 208 5.39 -1.91 -15.13
CA MET A 208 6.75 -2.14 -15.64
C MET A 208 6.76 -2.60 -17.10
N LEU A 209 5.82 -3.46 -17.50
CA LEU A 209 5.69 -3.91 -18.88
C LEU A 209 5.37 -2.75 -19.82
N VAL A 210 4.37 -1.93 -19.48
CA VAL A 210 3.98 -0.75 -20.25
C VAL A 210 5.12 0.25 -20.33
N ALA A 211 5.76 0.55 -19.20
CA ALA A 211 6.92 1.45 -19.16
C ALA A 211 8.07 0.97 -20.05
N GLY A 212 8.38 -0.33 -20.01
CA GLY A 212 9.42 -0.93 -20.84
C GLY A 212 9.10 -0.89 -22.33
N LEU A 213 7.85 -1.16 -22.72
CA LEU A 213 7.40 -1.03 -24.11
C LEU A 213 7.44 0.43 -24.58
N CYS A 214 7.03 1.39 -23.75
CA CYS A 214 7.16 2.82 -24.05
C CYS A 214 8.62 3.24 -24.26
N ALA A 215 9.56 2.68 -23.49
CA ALA A 215 10.99 2.94 -23.67
C ALA A 215 11.50 2.42 -25.02
N GLY A 216 11.03 1.25 -25.47
CA GLY A 216 11.46 0.60 -26.71
C GLY A 216 10.79 1.11 -27.99
N ILE A 217 9.56 1.64 -27.90
CA ILE A 217 8.80 2.03 -29.09
C ILE A 217 9.41 3.23 -29.83
N VAL A 218 9.95 4.20 -29.09
CA VAL A 218 10.59 5.39 -29.67
C VAL A 218 11.84 5.01 -30.49
N PRO A 219 12.83 4.27 -29.96
CA PRO A 219 13.98 3.84 -30.76
C PRO A 219 13.60 2.86 -31.86
N ALA A 220 12.56 2.03 -31.69
CA ALA A 220 12.06 1.14 -32.75
C ALA A 220 11.52 1.91 -33.96
N ILE A 221 10.71 2.95 -33.71
CA ILE A 221 10.20 3.83 -34.79
C ILE A 221 11.36 4.57 -35.46
N ARG A 222 12.31 5.09 -34.68
CA ARG A 222 13.49 5.78 -35.23
C ARG A 222 14.31 4.85 -36.13
N ALA A 223 14.53 3.60 -35.71
CA ALA A 223 15.25 2.61 -36.51
C ALA A 223 14.53 2.29 -37.84
N ALA A 224 13.20 2.18 -37.82
CA ALA A 224 12.40 1.90 -39.03
C ALA A 224 12.29 3.09 -40.00
N GLN A 225 12.66 4.31 -39.56
CA GLN A 225 12.67 5.52 -40.37
C GLN A 225 14.04 5.84 -40.99
N ILE A 226 15.07 5.03 -40.72
CA ILE A 226 16.41 5.22 -41.28
C ILE A 226 16.35 5.09 -42.81
N ASP A 227 16.89 6.09 -43.50
CA ASP A 227 17.00 6.10 -44.96
C ASP A 227 18.11 5.12 -45.40
N PRO A 228 17.78 4.05 -46.15
CA PRO A 228 18.74 3.02 -46.54
C PRO A 228 19.91 3.58 -47.36
N VAL A 229 19.71 4.66 -48.12
CA VAL A 229 20.77 5.28 -48.94
C VAL A 229 21.80 6.00 -48.07
N LYS A 230 21.36 6.64 -46.99
CA LYS A 230 22.26 7.31 -46.02
C LYS A 230 22.95 6.32 -45.10
N ALA A 231 22.31 5.19 -44.79
CA ALA A 231 22.89 4.14 -43.94
C ALA A 231 24.10 3.46 -44.59
N LEU A 232 24.10 3.31 -45.93
CA LEU A 232 25.21 2.72 -46.70
C LEU A 232 26.35 3.69 -47.00
N GLN A 233 26.14 5.00 -46.87
CA GLN A 233 27.19 6.03 -47.03
C GLN A 233 27.97 6.33 -45.75
N GLN A 234 27.61 5.71 -44.61
CA GLN A 234 28.27 5.92 -43.32
C GLN A 234 29.32 4.85 -42.95
N GLU A 235 29.62 3.91 -43.86
CA GLU A 235 30.85 3.09 -43.84
C GLU A 235 31.93 3.72 -44.74
#